data_AF-A0A0C2FVB7-F1
#
_entry.id   AF-A0A0C2FVB7-F1
#
_cell.length_a   1.000
_cell.length_b   1.000
_cell.length_c   1.000
_cell.angle_alpha   90.00
_cell.angle_beta   90.00
_cell.angle_gamma   90.00
#
_symmetry.space_group_name_H-M   'P 1'
#
loop_
_entity.id
_entity.type
_entity.pdbx_description
1 polymer ?
#
loop_
_entity_poly.entity_id
_entity_poly.type
_entity_poly.pdbx_seq_one_letter_code
_entity_poly.pdbx_strand_id
1 'polypeptide(L)'
;MNHAHYECLKALINKAGWRYVLLLQNYDVIIKTVYETVAILDKLEGSNDVDIIPCEKNRWNHSAKWDARSLKLYRNEKLATPAQLNASITIARGAVQSSLSRAAVHWMVNTVDLTVLIDQLNSGGYGIDEILIASLQVSEIFDMPGRFTAKCMRRKRDIGFITRYFQTWLNVWEATVGLICRKGLGAAKDEQSTATKHKYNRGYAEPKRGV
;
A
#
# COMPACT_ATOMS: atom_id res chain seq x y z
N MET A 1 7.03 -1.13 -14.05
CA MET A 1 5.89 -0.39 -13.48
C MET A 1 6.33 0.73 -12.52
N ASN A 2 7.21 0.47 -11.55
CA ASN A 2 7.70 1.49 -10.60
C ASN A 2 8.16 2.81 -11.26
N HIS A 3 9.02 2.76 -12.29
CA HIS A 3 9.44 3.97 -13.01
C HIS A 3 8.28 4.71 -13.65
N ALA A 4 7.40 3.99 -14.37
CA ALA A 4 6.27 4.60 -15.08
C ALA A 4 5.36 5.37 -14.12
N HIS A 5 4.98 4.76 -12.99
CA HIS A 5 4.20 5.46 -11.97
C HIS A 5 4.98 6.63 -11.37
N TYR A 6 6.26 6.47 -11.04
CA TYR A 6 7.04 7.56 -10.47
C TYR A 6 7.19 8.77 -11.40
N GLU A 7 7.40 8.54 -12.71
CA GLU A 7 7.45 9.63 -13.70
C GLU A 7 6.07 10.30 -13.87
N CYS A 8 4.97 9.54 -13.83
CA CYS A 8 3.63 10.14 -13.78
C CYS A 8 3.43 11.01 -12.53
N LEU A 9 3.90 10.58 -11.36
CA LEU A 9 3.84 11.37 -10.13
C LEU A 9 4.63 12.68 -10.23
N LYS A 10 5.83 12.64 -10.84
CA LYS A 10 6.63 13.84 -11.15
C LYS A 10 5.90 14.80 -12.08
N ALA A 11 5.20 14.28 -13.09
CA ALA A 11 4.43 15.12 -14.01
C ALA A 11 3.19 15.74 -13.33
N LEU A 12 2.54 15.02 -12.41
CA LEU A 12 1.31 15.44 -11.75
C LEU A 12 1.53 16.42 -10.59
N ILE A 13 2.66 16.37 -9.88
CA ILE A 13 2.84 17.18 -8.66
C ILE A 13 2.73 18.69 -8.91
N ASN A 14 3.13 19.14 -10.10
CA ASN A 14 3.09 20.52 -10.53
C ASN A 14 1.70 20.98 -11.02
N LYS A 15 0.72 20.07 -11.10
CA LYS A 15 -0.66 20.41 -11.45
C LYS A 15 -1.43 20.81 -10.19
N ALA A 16 -2.22 21.88 -10.28
CA ALA A 16 -3.07 22.35 -9.19
C ALA A 16 -4.40 21.59 -9.14
N GLY A 17 -5.12 21.70 -8.01
CA GLY A 17 -6.53 21.30 -7.90
C GLY A 17 -6.83 19.85 -7.50
N TRP A 18 -5.85 18.95 -7.48
CA TRP A 18 -6.06 17.56 -7.07
C TRP A 18 -5.66 17.31 -5.59
N ARG A 19 -6.30 16.31 -4.97
CA ARG A 19 -6.07 15.93 -3.55
C ARG A 19 -5.49 14.53 -3.38
N TYR A 20 -5.87 13.63 -4.29
CA TYR A 20 -5.41 12.25 -4.34
C TYR A 20 -5.05 11.86 -5.76
N VAL A 21 -4.09 10.94 -5.89
CA VAL A 21 -3.79 10.24 -7.14
C VAL A 21 -4.16 8.77 -6.97
N LEU A 22 -4.77 8.20 -8.00
CA LEU A 22 -5.06 6.78 -8.09
C LEU A 22 -4.06 6.15 -9.05
N LEU A 23 -3.21 5.26 -8.54
CA LEU A 23 -2.33 4.45 -9.39
C LEU A 23 -3.13 3.27 -9.93
N LEU A 24 -3.25 3.20 -11.26
CA LEU A 24 -3.98 2.16 -11.97
C LEU A 24 -3.05 1.44 -12.96
N GLN A 25 -3.47 0.26 -13.40
CA GLN A 25 -2.91 -0.53 -14.50
C GLN A 25 -3.90 -0.54 -15.68
N ASN A 26 -3.42 -0.92 -16.86
CA ASN A 26 -4.19 -0.87 -18.11
C ASN A 26 -5.50 -1.69 -18.09
N TYR A 27 -5.61 -2.66 -17.19
CA TYR A 27 -6.78 -3.54 -17.07
C TYR A 27 -7.73 -3.14 -15.94
N ASP A 28 -7.47 -2.02 -15.26
CA ASP A 28 -8.36 -1.54 -14.21
C ASP A 28 -9.52 -0.74 -14.81
N VAL A 29 -10.72 -1.02 -14.33
CA VAL A 29 -11.95 -0.31 -14.70
C VAL A 29 -12.52 0.35 -13.44
N ILE A 30 -12.87 1.63 -13.55
CA ILE A 30 -13.46 2.37 -12.43
C ILE A 30 -14.92 1.92 -12.27
N ILE A 31 -15.26 1.37 -11.11
CA ILE A 31 -16.60 0.83 -10.76
C ILE A 31 -17.37 1.70 -9.75
N LYS A 32 -16.93 2.94 -9.58
CA LYS A 32 -17.55 3.96 -8.72
C LYS A 32 -17.71 5.23 -9.53
N THR A 33 -18.80 5.94 -9.32
CA THR A 33 -18.96 7.28 -9.90
C THR A 33 -17.89 8.23 -9.37
N VAL A 34 -17.69 9.35 -10.06
CA VAL A 34 -16.77 10.40 -9.59
C VAL A 34 -17.19 10.90 -8.20
N TYR A 35 -18.50 11.05 -7.95
CA TYR A 35 -19.03 11.49 -6.65
C TYR A 35 -18.77 10.49 -5.53
N GLU A 36 -19.00 9.19 -5.78
CA GLU A 36 -18.68 8.14 -4.80
C GLU A 36 -17.18 8.10 -4.51
N THR A 37 -16.35 8.21 -5.56
CA THR A 37 -14.90 8.21 -5.42
C THR A 37 -14.42 9.38 -4.56
N VAL A 38 -14.93 10.60 -4.82
CA VAL A 38 -14.62 11.78 -4.01
C VAL A 38 -15.08 11.58 -2.56
N ALA A 39 -16.32 11.10 -2.34
CA ALA A 39 -16.84 10.86 -1.00
C ALA A 39 -15.99 9.85 -0.22
N ILE A 40 -15.51 8.79 -0.86
CA ILE A 40 -14.62 7.79 -0.25
C ILE A 40 -13.27 8.41 0.11
N LEU A 41 -12.63 9.09 -0.84
CA LEU A 41 -11.29 9.68 -0.64
C LEU A 41 -11.32 10.82 0.38
N ASP A 42 -12.42 11.57 0.47
CA ASP A 42 -12.61 12.59 1.49
C ASP A 42 -12.61 12.01 2.91
N LYS A 43 -13.16 10.80 3.09
CA LYS A 43 -13.14 10.09 4.38
C LYS A 43 -11.76 9.58 4.77
N LEU A 44 -10.77 9.58 3.87
CA LEU A 44 -9.40 9.20 4.19
C LEU A 44 -8.61 10.34 4.88
N GLU A 45 -9.09 11.58 4.81
CA GLU A 45 -8.53 12.74 5.54
C GLU A 45 -7.01 12.90 5.40
N GLY A 46 -6.46 12.64 4.21
CA GLY A 46 -5.02 12.73 3.93
C GLY A 46 -4.24 11.42 4.12
N SER A 47 -4.88 10.39 4.69
CA SER A 47 -4.34 9.03 4.73
C SER A 47 -4.26 8.43 3.33
N ASN A 48 -3.23 7.63 3.08
CA ASN A 48 -3.14 6.83 1.86
C ASN A 48 -4.01 5.57 1.99
N ASP A 49 -4.41 4.96 0.89
CA ASP A 49 -5.03 3.64 0.88
C ASP A 49 -4.17 2.72 0.00
N VAL A 50 -3.50 1.78 0.67
CA VAL A 50 -2.47 0.92 0.10
C VAL A 50 -2.64 -0.47 0.71
N ASP A 51 -2.56 -1.48 -0.13
CA ASP A 51 -2.47 -2.87 0.30
C ASP A 51 -1.11 -3.16 0.94
N ILE A 52 -1.11 -3.84 2.09
CA ILE A 52 0.12 -4.09 2.84
C ILE A 52 0.07 -5.47 3.47
N ILE A 53 0.99 -6.33 3.04
CA ILE A 53 1.24 -7.65 3.59
C ILE A 53 2.75 -7.92 3.72
N PRO A 54 3.17 -8.89 4.55
CA PRO A 54 4.57 -9.30 4.63
C PRO A 54 5.11 -9.72 3.26
N CYS A 55 6.31 -9.24 2.90
CA CYS A 55 6.98 -9.63 1.67
C CYS A 55 7.69 -10.98 1.83
N GLU A 56 7.56 -11.89 0.86
CA GLU A 56 8.28 -13.16 0.89
C GLU A 56 9.79 -12.94 0.71
N LYS A 57 10.60 -13.76 1.38
CA LYS A 57 12.06 -13.60 1.38
C LYS A 57 12.68 -13.69 -0.02
N ASN A 58 12.11 -14.47 -0.94
CA ASN A 58 12.65 -14.64 -2.29
C ASN A 58 12.32 -13.49 -3.25
N ARG A 59 11.60 -12.46 -2.82
CA ARG A 59 11.14 -11.35 -3.68
C ARG A 59 12.12 -10.19 -3.77
N TRP A 60 13.11 -10.10 -2.88
CA TRP A 60 14.02 -8.96 -2.82
C TRP A 60 15.42 -9.39 -2.41
N ASN A 61 16.40 -8.53 -2.73
CA ASN A 61 17.81 -8.82 -2.50
C ASN A 61 18.22 -8.51 -1.05
N HIS A 62 18.38 -9.55 -0.23
CA HIS A 62 18.81 -9.44 1.18
C HIS A 62 20.27 -8.98 1.34
N SER A 63 21.09 -9.15 0.31
CA SER A 63 22.50 -8.74 0.32
C SER A 63 22.67 -7.26 -0.07
N ALA A 64 21.63 -6.63 -0.60
CA ALA A 64 21.67 -5.21 -0.94
C ALA A 64 21.55 -4.33 0.30
N LYS A 65 22.07 -3.10 0.21
CA LYS A 65 21.95 -2.11 1.28
C LYS A 65 20.66 -1.32 1.10
N TRP A 66 19.82 -1.32 2.13
CA TRP A 66 18.50 -0.68 2.13
C TRP A 66 18.44 0.53 3.08
N ASP A 67 19.58 0.97 3.61
CA ASP A 67 19.67 2.18 4.43
C ASP A 67 19.55 3.45 3.57
N ALA A 68 19.00 4.50 4.17
CA ALA A 68 18.70 5.74 3.46
C ALA A 68 19.95 6.40 2.85
N ARG A 69 21.14 6.25 3.45
CA ARG A 69 22.40 6.76 2.88
C ARG A 69 22.83 5.98 1.64
N SER A 70 22.87 4.65 1.71
CA SER A 70 23.22 3.81 0.55
C SER A 70 22.25 4.04 -0.61
N LEU A 71 20.97 4.24 -0.30
CA LEU A 71 19.93 4.54 -1.28
C LEU A 71 19.90 6.01 -1.73
N LYS A 72 20.72 6.89 -1.16
CA LYS A 72 20.67 8.35 -1.40
C LYS A 72 19.24 8.90 -1.30
N LEU A 73 18.48 8.41 -0.33
CA LEU A 73 17.04 8.57 -0.26
C LEU A 73 16.63 10.04 -0.12
N TYR A 74 17.42 10.88 0.53
CA TYR A 74 17.08 12.29 0.72
C TYR A 74 17.84 13.16 -0.28
N ARG A 75 17.10 13.99 -1.02
CA ARG A 75 17.68 14.98 -1.96
C ARG A 75 18.61 15.96 -1.24
N ASN A 76 18.25 16.29 0.00
CA ASN A 76 19.04 17.12 0.89
C ASN A 76 19.06 16.47 2.27
N GLU A 77 20.21 15.93 2.68
CA GLU A 77 20.36 15.27 3.98
C GLU A 77 20.03 16.20 5.16
N LYS A 78 20.12 17.52 5.00
CA LYS A 78 19.74 18.49 6.04
C LYS A 78 18.25 18.47 6.39
N LEU A 79 17.41 17.91 5.51
CA LEU A 79 15.97 17.73 5.73
C LEU A 79 15.65 16.44 6.50
N ALA A 80 16.65 15.59 6.74
CA ALA A 80 16.49 14.32 7.45
C ALA A 80 17.21 14.37 8.79
N THR A 81 16.68 13.65 9.77
CA THR A 81 17.35 13.44 11.05
C THR A 81 18.50 12.44 10.89
N PRO A 82 19.53 12.47 11.77
CA PRO A 82 20.57 11.45 11.77
C PRO A 82 20.01 10.02 11.90
N ALA A 83 18.91 9.86 12.64
CA ALA A 83 18.21 8.58 12.79
C ALA A 83 17.62 8.11 11.45
N GLN A 84 16.97 9.00 10.70
CA GLN A 84 16.43 8.71 9.36
C GLN A 84 17.53 8.32 8.38
N LEU A 85 18.65 9.04 8.36
CA LEU A 85 19.74 8.76 7.43
C LEU A 85 20.37 7.37 7.63
N ASN A 86 20.40 6.89 8.88
CA ASN A 86 20.98 5.60 9.21
C ASN A 86 19.94 4.46 9.23
N ALA A 87 18.67 4.76 8.98
CA ALA A 87 17.60 3.78 9.01
C ALA A 87 17.47 3.02 7.69
N SER A 88 17.07 1.76 7.79
CA SER A 88 16.78 0.90 6.64
C SER A 88 15.30 0.87 6.30
N ILE A 89 14.99 0.79 5.01
CA ILE A 89 13.63 0.54 4.53
C ILE A 89 13.16 -0.81 5.05
N THR A 90 11.96 -0.80 5.64
CA THR A 90 11.24 -2.02 5.98
C THR A 90 10.55 -2.53 4.73
N ILE A 91 10.98 -3.69 4.24
CA ILE A 91 10.43 -4.28 3.02
C ILE A 91 9.07 -4.93 3.30
N ALA A 92 8.04 -4.48 2.58
CA ALA A 92 6.70 -5.04 2.54
C ALA A 92 6.20 -5.11 1.10
N ARG A 93 5.13 -5.87 0.84
CA ARG A 93 4.49 -5.90 -0.48
C ARG A 93 2.98 -5.67 -0.37
N GLY A 94 2.35 -5.41 -1.50
CA GLY A 94 0.90 -5.33 -1.65
C GLY A 94 0.53 -5.17 -3.12
N ALA A 95 -0.67 -4.71 -3.42
CA ALA A 95 -1.06 -4.33 -4.76
C ALA A 95 -0.22 -3.16 -5.32
N VAL A 96 -0.06 -3.18 -6.65
CA VAL A 96 0.52 -2.08 -7.43
C VAL A 96 -0.37 -0.83 -7.36
N GLN A 97 -1.68 -1.03 -7.22
CA GLN A 97 -2.67 0.02 -7.12
C GLN A 97 -2.67 0.67 -5.73
N SER A 98 -2.73 1.99 -5.70
CA SER A 98 -2.81 2.75 -4.45
C SER A 98 -3.51 4.09 -4.65
N SER A 99 -4.17 4.55 -3.60
CA SER A 99 -4.66 5.93 -3.50
C SER A 99 -3.70 6.72 -2.62
N LEU A 100 -2.94 7.63 -3.22
CA LEU A 100 -1.93 8.42 -2.51
C LEU A 100 -2.39 9.86 -2.36
N SER A 101 -2.27 10.40 -1.15
CA SER A 101 -2.57 11.81 -0.90
C SER A 101 -1.54 12.70 -1.60
N ARG A 102 -1.93 13.93 -1.93
CA ARG A 102 -1.00 14.89 -2.55
C ARG A 102 0.22 15.17 -1.69
N ALA A 103 0.07 15.15 -0.37
CA ALA A 103 1.19 15.30 0.56
C ALA A 103 2.18 14.12 0.45
N ALA A 104 1.68 12.89 0.32
CA ALA A 104 2.51 11.72 0.10
C ALA A 104 3.30 11.81 -1.22
N VAL A 105 2.63 12.19 -2.31
CA VAL A 105 3.27 12.39 -3.61
C VAL A 105 4.31 13.51 -3.58
N HIS A 106 3.99 14.63 -2.92
CA HIS A 106 4.94 15.72 -2.72
C HIS A 106 6.20 15.22 -2.02
N TRP A 107 6.04 14.46 -0.94
CA TRP A 107 7.17 13.86 -0.24
C TRP A 107 7.99 12.94 -1.16
N MET A 108 7.35 12.03 -1.89
CA MET A 108 7.99 11.09 -2.81
C MET A 108 8.78 11.77 -3.95
N VAL A 109 8.34 12.94 -4.40
CA VAL A 109 8.94 13.63 -5.55
C VAL A 109 9.94 14.71 -5.12
N ASN A 110 9.56 15.55 -4.16
CA ASN A 110 10.29 16.76 -3.80
C ASN A 110 11.14 16.61 -2.54
N THR A 111 10.81 15.69 -1.62
CA THR A 111 11.56 15.50 -0.38
C THR A 111 12.60 14.39 -0.53
N VAL A 112 12.16 13.23 -1.02
CA VAL A 112 13.04 12.07 -1.25
C VAL A 112 13.38 11.90 -2.73
N ASP A 113 14.48 11.20 -3.00
CA ASP A 113 14.86 10.71 -4.30
C ASP A 113 14.71 9.19 -4.32
N LEU A 114 13.69 8.71 -5.04
CA LEU A 114 13.40 7.28 -5.12
C LEU A 114 14.19 6.58 -6.24
N THR A 115 15.05 7.27 -6.99
CA THR A 115 15.70 6.72 -8.19
C THR A 115 16.52 5.47 -7.87
N VAL A 116 17.46 5.56 -6.94
CA VAL A 116 18.32 4.43 -6.56
C VAL A 116 17.51 3.29 -5.93
N LEU A 117 16.50 3.63 -5.12
CA LEU A 117 15.59 2.63 -4.54
C LEU A 117 14.83 1.86 -5.62
N ILE A 118 14.26 2.57 -6.58
CA ILE A 118 13.50 1.98 -7.68
C ILE A 118 14.41 1.12 -8.56
N ASP A 119 15.61 1.60 -8.90
CA ASP A 119 16.59 0.84 -9.68
C ASP A 119 17.00 -0.45 -8.96
N GLN A 120 17.30 -0.36 -7.67
CA GLN A 120 17.67 -1.50 -6.85
C GLN A 120 16.53 -2.51 -6.73
N LEU A 121 15.29 -2.06 -6.50
CA LEU A 121 14.12 -2.93 -6.50
C LEU A 121 13.95 -3.62 -7.85
N ASN A 122 13.98 -2.86 -8.94
CA ASN A 122 13.78 -3.35 -10.31
C ASN A 122 14.86 -4.31 -10.81
N SER A 123 16.00 -4.42 -10.12
CA SER A 123 16.98 -5.50 -10.35
C SER A 123 16.48 -6.88 -9.92
N GLY A 124 15.41 -6.93 -9.10
CA GLY A 124 14.74 -8.15 -8.69
C GLY A 124 13.85 -8.76 -9.79
N GLY A 125 13.37 -9.97 -9.54
CA GLY A 125 12.56 -10.73 -10.50
C GLY A 125 11.05 -10.45 -10.39
N TYR A 126 10.34 -11.42 -9.82
CA TYR A 126 8.88 -11.50 -9.90
C TYR A 126 8.14 -10.57 -8.92
N GLY A 127 7.24 -9.73 -9.46
CA GLY A 127 6.30 -8.91 -8.69
C GLY A 127 6.97 -7.81 -7.86
N ILE A 128 8.02 -7.18 -8.40
CA ILE A 128 8.78 -6.12 -7.72
C ILE A 128 7.99 -4.81 -7.59
N ASP A 129 7.06 -4.57 -8.51
CA ASP A 129 6.17 -3.41 -8.52
C ASP A 129 5.15 -3.42 -7.38
N GLU A 130 4.98 -4.56 -6.72
CA GLU A 130 4.19 -4.71 -5.49
C GLU A 130 4.91 -4.21 -4.23
N ILE A 131 6.22 -3.92 -4.29
CA ILE A 131 7.06 -3.72 -3.10
C ILE A 131 7.21 -2.24 -2.73
N LEU A 132 7.38 -1.36 -3.73
CA LEU A 132 7.80 0.02 -3.51
C LEU A 132 6.85 0.79 -2.57
N ILE A 133 5.59 0.91 -2.96
CA ILE A 133 4.62 1.74 -2.22
C ILE A 133 4.38 1.14 -0.83
N ALA A 134 4.14 -0.17 -0.73
CA ALA A 134 3.94 -0.85 0.54
C ALA A 134 5.12 -0.63 1.51
N SER A 135 6.36 -0.75 1.03
CA SER A 135 7.58 -0.56 1.83
C SER A 135 7.72 0.88 2.35
N LEU A 136 7.38 1.88 1.52
CA LEU A 136 7.39 3.28 1.95
C LEU A 136 6.33 3.56 3.03
N GLN A 137 5.14 2.94 2.92
CA GLN A 137 4.08 3.10 3.93
C GLN A 137 4.46 2.52 5.30
N VAL A 138 5.17 1.40 5.36
CA VAL A 138 5.50 0.74 6.64
C VAL A 138 6.82 1.20 7.25
N SER A 139 7.63 1.96 6.51
CA SER A 139 8.91 2.48 7.01
C SER A 139 8.68 3.73 7.85
N GLU A 140 8.16 3.53 9.07
CA GLU A 140 7.64 4.59 9.95
C GLU A 140 8.61 5.74 10.16
N ILE A 141 9.90 5.44 10.31
CA ILE A 141 10.95 6.42 10.59
C ILE A 141 11.10 7.50 9.52
N PHE A 142 10.74 7.24 8.26
CA PHE A 142 10.87 8.21 7.18
C PHE A 142 9.71 9.21 7.12
N ASP A 143 8.68 9.03 7.95
CA ASP A 143 7.54 9.95 8.11
C ASP A 143 6.88 10.36 6.79
N MET A 144 6.69 9.40 5.89
CA MET A 144 5.86 9.58 4.70
C MET A 144 4.44 10.05 5.11
N PRO A 145 3.93 11.15 4.55
CA PRO A 145 2.58 11.63 4.87
C PRO A 145 1.49 10.60 4.53
N GLY A 146 0.48 10.49 5.39
CA GLY A 146 -0.64 9.56 5.20
C GLY A 146 -0.29 8.09 5.39
N ARG A 147 0.86 7.77 6.00
CA ARG A 147 1.34 6.40 6.17
C ARG A 147 0.60 5.59 7.24
N PHE A 148 0.78 4.28 7.18
CA PHE A 148 0.32 3.33 8.20
C PHE A 148 1.44 2.93 9.17
N THR A 149 1.09 2.20 10.22
CA THR A 149 2.07 1.61 11.14
C THR A 149 2.45 0.19 10.68
N ALA A 150 3.72 -0.17 10.79
CA ALA A 150 4.23 -1.51 10.55
C ALA A 150 3.67 -2.55 11.54
N LYS A 151 3.03 -2.10 12.63
CA LYS A 151 2.33 -2.97 13.59
C LYS A 151 1.22 -3.77 12.92
N CYS A 152 0.57 -3.22 11.89
CA CYS A 152 -0.52 -3.89 11.19
C CYS A 152 -0.03 -5.07 10.35
N MET A 153 1.09 -4.90 9.64
CA MET A 153 1.78 -5.99 8.92
C MET A 153 2.25 -7.11 9.87
N ARG A 154 2.80 -6.76 11.05
CA ARG A 154 3.29 -7.73 12.05
C ARG A 154 2.21 -8.65 12.60
N ARG A 155 0.95 -8.21 12.61
CA ARG A 155 -0.18 -9.01 13.09
C ARG A 155 -0.69 -10.03 12.06
N LYS A 156 -0.05 -10.13 10.89
CA LYS A 156 -0.44 -11.03 9.77
C LYS A 156 -1.93 -10.95 9.41
N ARG A 157 -2.53 -9.78 9.61
CA ARG A 157 -3.89 -9.51 9.15
C ARG A 157 -3.76 -8.80 7.84
N ASP A 158 -4.38 -9.37 6.82
CA ASP A 158 -4.55 -8.69 5.54
C ASP A 158 -5.31 -7.38 5.79
N ILE A 159 -4.71 -6.26 5.40
CA ILE A 159 -5.33 -4.96 5.52
C ILE A 159 -6.02 -4.70 4.19
N GLY A 160 -7.27 -5.15 4.10
CA GLY A 160 -8.10 -4.84 2.94
C GLY A 160 -8.06 -3.33 2.64
N PHE A 161 -7.91 -3.01 1.36
CA PHE A 161 -7.80 -1.66 0.84
C PHE A 161 -8.93 -1.42 -0.17
N ILE A 162 -9.35 -0.16 -0.31
CA ILE A 162 -10.55 0.23 -1.06
C ILE A 162 -10.20 0.53 -2.53
N THR A 163 -8.94 0.84 -2.81
CA THR A 163 -8.46 1.31 -4.11
C THR A 163 -8.74 0.32 -5.25
N ARG A 164 -8.70 -0.99 -4.98
CA ARG A 164 -8.93 -2.00 -6.02
C ARG A 164 -9.77 -3.15 -5.52
N TYR A 165 -10.79 -3.48 -6.31
CA TYR A 165 -11.50 -4.74 -6.21
C TYR A 165 -11.04 -5.66 -7.34
N PHE A 166 -10.69 -6.90 -7.02
CA PHE A 166 -10.44 -7.94 -8.00
C PHE A 166 -11.35 -9.14 -7.67
N GLN A 167 -12.17 -9.56 -8.63
CA GLN A 167 -13.01 -10.73 -8.50
C GLN A 167 -12.22 -11.97 -8.95
N THR A 168 -11.44 -12.56 -8.06
CA THR A 168 -10.86 -13.93 -8.11
C THR A 168 -10.06 -14.10 -6.81
N TRP A 169 -10.40 -14.95 -5.84
CA TRP A 169 -10.52 -16.41 -5.89
C TRP A 169 -11.75 -16.92 -5.12
N LEU A 170 -12.41 -17.96 -5.65
CA LEU A 170 -13.40 -18.82 -4.99
C LEU A 170 -12.79 -19.67 -3.84
N ASN A 171 -11.93 -19.09 -3.00
CA ASN A 171 -11.48 -19.67 -1.74
C ASN A 171 -11.33 -18.55 -0.70
N VAL A 172 -12.41 -18.38 0.07
CA VAL A 172 -12.50 -17.83 1.44
C VAL A 172 -11.26 -17.06 1.92
N TRP A 173 -11.22 -15.77 1.63
CA TRP A 173 -10.63 -14.81 2.56
C TRP A 173 -11.78 -13.88 2.97
N GLU A 174 -12.40 -14.18 4.11
CA GLU A 174 -13.33 -13.25 4.75
C GLU A 174 -12.54 -11.98 5.08
N ALA A 175 -12.70 -10.95 4.27
CA ALA A 175 -12.23 -9.61 4.56
C ALA A 175 -13.00 -9.09 5.78
N THR A 176 -12.49 -9.39 6.98
CA THR A 176 -12.97 -8.78 8.21
C THR A 176 -11.84 -7.99 8.86
N VAL A 177 -12.14 -6.72 9.11
CA VAL A 177 -11.49 -5.77 10.03
C VAL A 177 -10.34 -4.90 9.48
N GLY A 178 -10.70 -3.73 8.94
CA GLY A 178 -9.77 -2.64 8.59
C GLY A 178 -9.92 -1.34 9.41
N LEU A 179 -10.55 -1.35 10.59
CA LEU A 179 -10.80 -0.12 11.39
C LEU A 179 -9.70 0.20 12.42
N ILE A 180 -8.93 -0.79 12.88
CA ILE A 180 -7.92 -0.60 13.94
C ILE A 180 -6.65 0.09 13.40
N CYS A 181 -6.37 -0.03 12.11
CA CYS A 181 -5.12 0.41 11.50
C CYS A 181 -5.18 1.80 10.85
N ARG A 182 -6.36 2.42 10.79
CA ARG A 182 -6.61 3.71 10.11
C ARG A 182 -6.61 4.93 11.05
N LYS A 183 -6.49 4.74 12.37
CA LYS A 183 -6.41 5.84 13.36
C LYS A 183 -4.98 6.07 13.84
N GLY A 184 -4.29 7.01 13.21
CA GLY A 184 -3.25 7.80 13.88
C GLY A 184 -3.93 9.02 14.51
N LEU A 185 -3.83 9.14 15.84
CA LEU A 185 -4.40 10.16 16.74
C LEU A 185 -5.83 9.86 17.27
N GLY A 186 -5.87 9.45 18.55
CA GLY A 186 -7.04 9.60 19.43
C GLY A 186 -8.10 8.50 19.40
N ALA A 187 -8.00 7.55 20.35
CA ALA A 187 -9.08 7.03 21.20
C ALA A 187 -8.87 5.54 21.52
N ALA A 188 -8.67 5.26 22.80
CA ALA A 188 -8.74 3.95 23.40
C ALA A 188 -10.18 3.43 23.41
N LYS A 189 -10.35 2.12 23.15
CA LYS A 189 -11.07 1.14 23.98
C LYS A 189 -11.11 -0.20 23.24
N ASP A 190 -10.55 -1.21 23.90
CA ASP A 190 -10.65 -2.61 23.50
C ASP A 190 -12.10 -3.07 23.67
N GLU A 191 -12.68 -3.67 22.63
CA GLU A 191 -13.90 -4.45 22.75
C GLU A 191 -13.70 -5.76 21.96
N GLN A 192 -13.51 -6.85 22.71
CA GLN A 192 -13.47 -8.21 22.19
C GLN A 192 -14.89 -8.58 21.76
N SER A 193 -15.13 -8.65 20.45
CA SER A 193 -16.37 -9.24 19.91
C SER A 193 -16.14 -10.71 19.55
N THR A 194 -16.74 -11.57 20.35
CA THR A 194 -16.97 -13.01 20.13
C THR A 194 -17.95 -13.20 18.96
N ALA A 195 -17.53 -13.87 17.89
CA ALA A 195 -18.43 -14.25 16.79
C ALA A 195 -18.60 -15.78 16.72
N THR A 196 -19.82 -16.19 17.09
CA THR A 196 -20.38 -17.54 17.06
C THR A 196 -20.50 -18.07 15.62
N LYS A 197 -20.03 -19.29 15.35
CA LYS A 197 -20.17 -19.94 14.04
C LYS A 197 -21.60 -20.45 13.83
N HIS A 198 -22.28 -19.99 12.78
CA HIS A 198 -23.45 -20.69 12.23
C HIS A 198 -23.08 -21.30 10.86
N LYS A 199 -23.09 -22.63 10.80
CA LYS A 199 -22.91 -23.41 9.56
C LYS A 199 -24.24 -23.45 8.80
N TYR A 200 -24.26 -22.94 7.58
CA TYR A 200 -25.31 -23.26 6.60
C TYR A 200 -24.81 -24.38 5.67
N ASN A 201 -25.40 -25.56 5.78
CA ASN A 201 -25.23 -26.65 4.80
C ASN A 201 -26.06 -26.32 3.55
N ARG A 202 -25.44 -26.32 2.36
CA ARG A 202 -26.17 -26.49 1.10
C ARG A 202 -25.64 -27.74 0.39
N GLY A 203 -26.47 -28.77 0.35
CA GLY A 203 -26.28 -29.93 -0.52
C GLY A 203 -26.53 -29.53 -1.97
N TYR A 204 -25.67 -29.99 -2.87
CA TYR A 204 -25.89 -29.93 -4.31
C TYR A 204 -26.11 -31.33 -4.83
N ALA A 205 -27.25 -31.53 -5.51
CA ALA A 205 -27.56 -32.73 -6.28
C ALA A 205 -26.86 -32.68 -7.64
N GLU A 206 -26.22 -33.78 -8.04
CA GLU A 206 -25.58 -33.94 -9.36
C GLU A 206 -26.62 -34.17 -10.48
N PRO A 207 -26.42 -33.63 -11.70
CA PRO A 207 -27.23 -34.00 -12.85
C PRO A 207 -26.63 -35.22 -13.58
N LYS A 208 -27.50 -36.20 -13.86
CA LYS A 208 -27.19 -37.42 -14.65
C LYS A 208 -26.88 -37.08 -16.11
N ARG A 209 -25.83 -37.70 -16.66
CA ARG A 209 -25.51 -37.72 -18.10
C ARG A 209 -26.33 -38.81 -18.81
N GLY A 210 -27.00 -38.42 -19.90
CA GLY A 210 -27.43 -39.23 -21.04
C GLY A 210 -27.33 -38.31 -22.27
N VAL A 211 -26.95 -38.73 -23.47
CA VAL A 211 -26.93 -40.04 -24.15
C VAL A 211 -25.60 -40.17 -24.89
#